data_AF-A0A2P8WLC3-F1
#
_entry.id   AF-A0A2P8WLC3-F1
#
_cell.length_a   1.000
_cell.length_b   1.000
_cell.length_c   1.000
_cell.angle_alpha   90.00
_cell.angle_beta   90.00
_cell.angle_gamma   90.00
#
_symmetry.space_group_name_H-M   'P 1'
#
loop_
_entity.id
_entity.type
_entity.pdbx_description
1 polymer ?
#
loop_
_entity_poly.entity_id
_entity_poly.type
_entity_poly.pdbx_seq_one_letter_code
_entity_poly.pdbx_strand_id
1 'polypeptide(L)'
;MTIRDTILAAIDRLAEQYPPDKITMGLVAKEADVSQPTVRRYIGGKQQLKELLKSEEVTPEAAPLDTRSRILLAARKVFAREGYAGATLDAIAAQAGLTKGAVYWHFTNKNDLFLALMEEHINLNMRVIPEQVQSSIAVPGEAGIAQLLGEMLAHIQGMPDWVQLYFEFVTQSREQEVQEMLSTETYQKGLARSQELAEQLQAHGQINPDLDAFVVATFWTALVDGLMLHWKIDPERTNPTAMAPALAQILWNGLQPTDD
;
A
#
# COMPACT_ATOMS: atom_id res chain seq x y z
N MET A 1 -13.29 4.67 17.63
CA MET A 1 -12.02 4.85 18.34
C MET A 1 -11.90 3.73 19.36
N THR A 2 -10.87 2.90 19.26
CA THR A 2 -10.68 1.75 20.15
C THR A 2 -10.15 2.18 21.51
N ILE A 3 -10.27 1.34 22.56
CA ILE A 3 -9.69 1.59 23.89
C ILE A 3 -8.17 1.83 23.78
N ARG A 4 -7.52 1.16 22.82
CA ARG A 4 -6.10 1.33 22.53
C ARG A 4 -5.81 2.73 21.99
N ASP A 5 -6.59 3.22 21.03
CA ASP A 5 -6.41 4.57 20.46
C ASP A 5 -6.56 5.67 21.53
N THR A 6 -7.51 5.48 22.47
CA THR A 6 -7.69 6.40 23.61
C THR A 6 -6.48 6.45 24.52
N ILE A 7 -5.84 5.30 24.77
CA ILE A 7 -4.66 5.22 25.63
C ILE A 7 -3.44 5.89 24.97
N LEU A 8 -3.29 5.80 23.65
CA LEU A 8 -2.18 6.45 22.95
C LEU A 8 -2.36 7.95 22.85
N ALA A 9 -3.55 8.41 22.47
CA ALA A 9 -3.84 9.83 22.42
C ALA A 9 -3.62 10.50 23.79
N ALA A 10 -3.84 9.75 24.88
CA ALA A 10 -3.49 10.17 26.22
C ALA A 10 -1.97 10.22 26.48
N ILE A 11 -1.19 9.28 25.95
CA ILE A 11 0.28 9.30 26.06
C ILE A 11 0.84 10.51 25.31
N ASP A 12 0.39 10.76 24.08
CA ASP A 12 0.84 11.87 23.24
C ASP A 12 0.51 13.23 23.91
N ARG A 13 -0.73 13.40 24.39
CA ARG A 13 -1.13 14.59 25.17
C ARG A 13 -0.30 14.80 26.43
N LEU A 14 0.10 13.71 27.09
CA LEU A 14 0.96 13.80 28.27
C LEU A 14 2.40 14.12 27.92
N ALA A 15 2.91 13.66 26.78
CA ALA A 15 4.25 13.97 26.29
C ALA A 15 4.41 15.47 25.95
N GLU A 16 3.34 16.12 25.46
CA GLU A 16 3.30 17.57 25.25
C GLU A 16 3.37 18.38 26.55
N GLN A 17 2.87 17.82 27.67
CA GLN A 17 2.69 18.53 28.94
C GLN A 17 3.74 18.20 30.01
N TYR A 18 4.36 17.02 29.92
CA TYR A 18 5.24 16.48 30.94
C TYR A 18 6.51 15.90 30.32
N PRO A 19 7.67 16.06 30.98
CA PRO A 19 8.87 15.37 30.53
C PRO A 19 8.70 13.84 30.66
N PRO A 20 9.32 13.03 29.77
CA PRO A 20 9.12 11.57 29.68
C PRO A 20 9.30 10.80 30.98
N ASP A 21 10.17 11.25 31.88
CA ASP A 21 10.44 10.61 33.17
C ASP A 21 9.30 10.77 34.18
N LYS A 22 8.40 11.73 33.96
CA LYS A 22 7.24 12.03 34.83
C LYS A 22 5.96 11.33 34.39
N ILE A 23 5.92 10.77 33.20
CA ILE A 23 4.74 10.08 32.67
C ILE A 23 4.72 8.65 33.20
N THR A 24 3.62 8.29 33.88
CA THR A 24 3.45 6.99 34.53
C THR A 24 2.21 6.27 34.03
N MET A 25 2.14 4.94 34.20
CA MET A 25 0.95 4.14 33.86
C MET A 25 -0.32 4.68 34.52
N GLY A 26 -0.21 5.22 35.74
CA GLY A 26 -1.33 5.83 36.45
C GLY A 26 -1.78 7.15 35.85
N LEU A 27 -0.83 7.95 35.38
CA LEU A 27 -1.13 9.22 34.72
C LEU A 27 -1.81 8.98 33.37
N VAL A 28 -1.29 8.03 32.59
CA VAL A 28 -1.89 7.59 31.32
C VAL A 28 -3.29 7.02 31.53
N ALA A 29 -3.48 6.19 32.55
CA ALA A 29 -4.78 5.62 32.90
C ALA A 29 -5.81 6.72 33.23
N LYS A 30 -5.38 7.75 33.97
CA LYS A 30 -6.22 8.89 34.32
C LYS A 30 -6.59 9.73 33.10
N GLU A 31 -5.62 10.02 32.23
CA GLU A 31 -5.83 10.83 31.02
C GLU A 31 -6.69 10.11 29.96
N ALA A 32 -6.57 8.79 29.88
CA ALA A 32 -7.34 7.96 28.96
C ALA A 32 -8.71 7.51 29.52
N ASP A 33 -9.06 7.90 30.74
CA ASP A 33 -10.26 7.47 31.49
C ASP A 33 -10.43 5.93 31.52
N VAL A 34 -9.35 5.21 31.85
CA VAL A 34 -9.33 3.74 31.96
C VAL A 34 -8.57 3.28 33.21
N SER A 35 -8.68 1.98 33.53
CA SER A 35 -7.91 1.40 34.65
C SER A 35 -6.42 1.19 34.28
N GLN A 36 -5.51 1.27 35.26
CA GLN A 36 -4.10 0.92 35.04
C GLN A 36 -3.89 -0.52 34.51
N PRO A 37 -4.63 -1.55 34.96
CA PRO A 37 -4.61 -2.86 34.33
C PRO A 37 -5.01 -2.84 32.86
N THR A 38 -5.99 -2.02 32.47
CA THR A 38 -6.37 -1.79 31.07
C THR A 38 -5.20 -1.20 30.30
N VAL A 39 -4.57 -0.13 30.81
CA VAL A 39 -3.37 0.45 30.19
C VAL A 39 -2.28 -0.61 30.04
N ARG A 40 -1.97 -1.36 31.11
CA ARG A 40 -0.95 -2.41 31.09
C ARG A 40 -1.24 -3.55 30.11
N ARG A 41 -2.52 -3.89 29.92
CA ARG A 41 -2.98 -4.88 28.94
C ARG A 41 -2.72 -4.41 27.50
N TYR A 42 -2.80 -3.11 27.23
CA TYR A 42 -2.69 -2.56 25.87
C TYR A 42 -1.30 -2.01 25.51
N ILE A 43 -0.55 -1.42 26.44
CA ILE A 43 0.78 -0.83 26.15
C ILE A 43 1.93 -1.58 26.84
N GLY A 44 1.63 -2.62 27.63
CA GLY A 44 2.64 -3.37 28.36
C GLY A 44 3.07 -2.70 29.67
N GLY A 45 4.30 -2.95 30.11
CA GLY A 45 4.81 -2.48 31.40
C GLY A 45 5.41 -1.06 31.35
N LYS A 46 5.93 -0.61 32.49
CA LYS A 46 6.61 0.68 32.63
C LYS A 46 7.79 0.85 31.65
N GLN A 47 8.45 -0.24 31.28
CA GLN A 47 9.55 -0.21 30.31
C GLN A 47 9.05 0.11 28.89
N GLN A 48 7.94 -0.51 28.47
CA GLN A 48 7.30 -0.21 27.18
C GLN A 48 6.80 1.24 27.12
N LEU A 49 6.20 1.76 28.20
CA LEU A 49 5.82 3.18 28.28
C LEU A 49 7.03 4.11 28.07
N LYS A 50 8.19 3.80 28.67
CA LYS A 50 9.41 4.59 28.49
C LYS A 50 9.97 4.53 27.07
N GLU A 51 9.79 3.42 26.36
CA GLU A 51 10.22 3.29 24.96
C GLU A 51 9.34 4.14 24.04
N LEU A 52 8.03 4.14 24.27
CA LEU A 52 7.09 4.99 23.53
C LEU A 52 7.48 6.47 23.64
N LEU A 53 7.72 6.94 24.87
CA LEU A 53 8.08 8.33 25.14
C LEU A 53 9.47 8.76 24.65
N LYS A 54 10.36 7.81 24.34
CA LYS A 54 11.70 8.09 23.79
C LYS A 54 11.70 8.18 22.26
N SER A 55 10.67 7.67 21.60
CA SER A 55 10.63 7.59 20.13
C SER A 55 10.29 8.93 19.45
N GLU A 56 9.94 9.97 20.22
CA GLU A 56 9.59 11.32 19.75
C GLU A 56 10.76 12.33 19.72
N GLU A 57 11.95 12.01 20.25
CA GLU A 57 13.09 12.96 20.34
C GLU A 57 13.93 13.12 19.03
N VAL A 58 13.37 12.92 17.83
CA VAL A 58 14.12 13.14 16.56
C VAL A 58 13.61 14.39 15.82
N THR A 59 14.55 15.31 15.58
CA THR A 59 14.45 16.68 15.02
C THR A 59 13.70 16.85 13.68
N PRO A 60 13.24 18.09 13.36
CA PRO A 60 12.20 18.36 12.37
C PRO A 60 12.73 18.69 10.96
N GLU A 61 12.47 17.82 9.99
CA GLU A 61 12.38 18.20 8.57
C GLU A 61 11.50 17.16 7.83
N ALA A 62 10.43 17.65 7.19
CA ALA A 62 9.19 16.94 6.85
C ALA A 62 8.34 16.55 8.08
N ALA A 63 7.02 16.75 8.01
CA ALA A 63 6.11 16.34 9.08
C ALA A 63 6.44 14.89 9.50
N PRO A 64 6.61 14.58 10.81
CA PRO A 64 7.02 13.25 11.22
C PRO A 64 6.02 12.23 10.70
N LEU A 65 6.46 11.33 9.83
CA LEU A 65 5.69 10.14 9.52
C LEU A 65 5.40 9.44 10.83
N ASP A 66 4.12 9.13 11.08
CA ASP A 66 3.76 8.39 12.27
C ASP A 66 4.56 7.07 12.34
N THR A 67 4.71 6.53 13.54
CA THR A 67 5.52 5.34 13.78
C THR A 67 5.07 4.15 12.92
N ARG A 68 3.77 4.02 12.58
CA ARG A 68 3.26 2.96 11.69
C ARG A 68 3.81 3.15 10.28
N SER A 69 3.73 4.36 9.74
CA SER A 69 4.22 4.73 8.42
C SER A 69 5.74 4.53 8.31
N ARG A 70 6.50 4.85 9.37
CA ARG A 70 7.94 4.53 9.44
C ARG A 70 8.23 3.04 9.38
N ILE A 71 7.43 2.23 10.09
CA ILE A 71 7.58 0.76 10.06
C ILE A 71 7.26 0.22 8.67
N LEU A 72 6.20 0.69 8.01
CA LEU A 72 5.83 0.24 6.66
C LEU A 72 6.93 0.58 5.64
N LEU A 73 7.49 1.79 5.70
CA LEU A 73 8.64 2.16 4.86
C LEU A 73 9.88 1.30 5.10
N ALA A 74 10.17 0.98 6.36
CA ALA A 74 11.27 0.07 6.72
C ALA A 74 10.99 -1.35 6.22
N ALA A 75 9.76 -1.83 6.42
CA ALA A 75 9.30 -3.15 5.98
C ALA A 75 9.46 -3.31 4.47
N ARG A 76 9.01 -2.32 3.68
CA ARG A 76 9.18 -2.28 2.22
C ARG A 76 10.63 -2.50 1.80
N LYS A 77 11.58 -1.80 2.44
CA LYS A 77 13.02 -1.94 2.15
C LYS A 77 13.57 -3.30 2.56
N VAL A 78 13.20 -3.81 3.73
CA VAL A 78 13.66 -5.12 4.21
C VAL A 78 13.11 -6.24 3.33
N PHE A 79 11.81 -6.22 3.03
CA PHE A 79 11.20 -7.19 2.13
C PHE A 79 11.84 -7.15 0.73
N ALA A 80 12.12 -5.96 0.18
CA ALA A 80 12.72 -5.87 -1.15
C ALA A 80 14.15 -6.43 -1.18
N ARG A 81 14.89 -6.32 -0.07
CA ARG A 81 16.29 -6.76 0.04
C ARG A 81 16.44 -8.23 0.42
N GLU A 82 15.68 -8.69 1.41
CA GLU A 82 15.85 -10.00 2.06
C GLU A 82 14.75 -11.00 1.68
N GLY A 83 13.73 -10.50 0.98
CA GLY A 83 12.55 -11.25 0.64
C GLY A 83 11.58 -11.49 1.80
N TYR A 84 10.38 -11.97 1.48
CA TYR A 84 9.34 -12.25 2.47
C TYR A 84 9.79 -13.29 3.49
N ALA A 85 10.38 -14.40 3.03
CA ALA A 85 10.81 -15.49 3.90
C ALA A 85 11.97 -15.07 4.82
N GLY A 86 12.96 -14.34 4.28
CA GLY A 86 14.15 -13.90 5.01
C GLY A 86 13.90 -12.72 5.97
N ALA A 87 12.92 -11.87 5.67
CA ALA A 87 12.58 -10.73 6.51
C ALA A 87 12.07 -11.16 7.89
N THR A 88 12.50 -10.42 8.92
CA THR A 88 12.05 -10.56 10.31
C THR A 88 11.58 -9.22 10.87
N LEU A 89 10.64 -9.24 11.83
CA LEU A 89 10.22 -8.02 12.52
C LEU A 89 11.39 -7.32 13.24
N ASP A 90 12.43 -8.07 13.61
CA ASP A 90 13.65 -7.54 14.25
C ASP A 90 14.50 -6.75 13.25
N ALA A 91 14.70 -7.29 12.05
CA ALA A 91 15.38 -6.59 10.96
C ALA A 91 14.63 -5.31 10.57
N ILE A 92 13.29 -5.36 10.57
CA ILE A 92 12.43 -4.20 10.29
C ILE A 92 12.52 -3.16 11.40
N ALA A 93 12.50 -3.57 12.67
CA ALA A 93 12.69 -2.66 13.80
C ALA A 93 14.04 -1.94 13.72
N ALA A 94 15.11 -2.69 13.44
CA ALA A 94 16.45 -2.12 13.24
C ALA A 94 16.47 -1.14 12.05
N GLN A 95 15.87 -1.50 10.92
CA GLN A 95 15.78 -0.66 9.73
C GLN A 95 14.96 0.63 9.97
N ALA A 96 13.94 0.57 10.83
CA ALA A 96 13.10 1.70 11.21
C ALA A 96 13.74 2.60 12.29
N GLY A 97 14.84 2.16 12.91
CA GLY A 97 15.42 2.81 14.08
C GLY A 97 14.52 2.73 15.31
N LEU A 98 13.78 1.62 15.45
CA LEU A 98 12.80 1.39 16.51
C LEU A 98 13.16 0.16 17.35
N THR A 99 12.60 0.07 18.56
CA THR A 99 12.71 -1.15 19.35
C THR A 99 11.82 -2.24 18.76
N LYS A 100 12.16 -3.51 19.03
CA LYS A 100 11.29 -4.66 18.72
C LYS A 100 9.89 -4.44 19.29
N GLY A 101 9.80 -3.97 20.54
CA GLY A 101 8.52 -3.67 21.20
C GLY A 101 7.65 -2.69 20.43
N ALA A 102 8.24 -1.64 19.84
CA ALA A 102 7.51 -0.67 19.03
C ALA A 102 6.93 -1.28 17.73
N VAL A 103 7.65 -2.19 17.07
CA VAL A 103 7.11 -2.88 15.88
C VAL A 103 5.99 -3.86 16.26
N TYR A 104 6.20 -4.67 17.29
CA TYR A 104 5.18 -5.61 17.80
C TYR A 104 3.95 -4.90 18.37
N TRP A 105 4.10 -3.63 18.74
CA TRP A 105 2.99 -2.79 19.11
C TRP A 105 2.09 -2.55 17.89
N HIS A 106 2.63 -2.10 16.76
CA HIS A 106 1.83 -1.84 15.55
C HIS A 106 1.35 -3.11 14.84
N PHE A 107 2.17 -4.17 14.82
CA PHE A 107 1.92 -5.35 14.00
C PHE A 107 2.12 -6.64 14.80
N THR A 108 1.13 -7.51 14.77
CA THR A 108 1.11 -8.74 15.58
C THR A 108 2.14 -9.75 15.10
N ASN A 109 2.34 -9.81 13.79
CA ASN A 109 3.27 -10.71 13.12
C ASN A 109 3.70 -10.12 11.76
N LYS A 110 4.58 -10.84 11.05
CA LYS A 110 5.07 -10.44 9.74
C LYS A 110 3.95 -10.35 8.68
N ASN A 111 2.94 -11.20 8.81
CA ASN A 111 1.81 -11.31 7.89
C ASN A 111 0.89 -10.07 7.97
N ASP A 112 0.60 -9.61 9.18
CA ASP A 112 -0.17 -8.39 9.48
C ASP A 112 0.54 -7.13 8.96
N LEU A 113 1.86 -7.04 9.19
CA LEU A 113 2.69 -5.97 8.62
C LEU A 113 2.70 -5.99 7.09
N PHE A 114 2.76 -7.17 6.51
CA PHE A 114 2.73 -7.36 5.09
C PHE A 114 1.39 -6.94 4.47
N LEU A 115 0.26 -7.36 5.06
CA LEU A 115 -1.08 -6.95 4.65
C LEU A 115 -1.24 -5.44 4.68
N ALA A 116 -0.81 -4.82 5.77
CA ALA A 116 -0.85 -3.38 5.91
C ALA A 116 -0.02 -2.65 4.85
N LEU A 117 1.13 -3.22 4.47
CA LEU A 117 1.95 -2.69 3.39
C LEU A 117 1.22 -2.80 2.04
N MET A 118 0.61 -3.95 1.73
CA MET A 118 -0.17 -4.13 0.49
C MET A 118 -1.38 -3.20 0.42
N GLU A 119 -2.11 -3.07 1.52
CA GLU A 119 -3.25 -2.18 1.63
C GLU A 119 -2.84 -0.71 1.44
N GLU A 120 -1.71 -0.29 2.01
CA GLU A 120 -1.17 1.06 1.78
C GLU A 120 -0.89 1.30 0.29
N HIS A 121 -0.31 0.32 -0.41
CA HIS A 121 -0.05 0.44 -1.85
C HIS A 121 -1.32 0.52 -2.69
N ILE A 122 -2.29 -0.35 -2.43
CA ILE A 122 -3.59 -0.29 -3.10
C ILE A 122 -4.23 1.07 -2.85
N ASN A 123 -4.23 1.55 -1.60
CA ASN A 123 -4.83 2.84 -1.24
C ASN A 123 -4.13 4.01 -1.93
N LEU A 124 -2.80 3.98 -2.06
CA LEU A 124 -2.05 4.99 -2.81
C LEU A 124 -2.43 4.98 -4.30
N ASN A 125 -2.48 3.79 -4.91
CA ASN A 125 -2.92 3.63 -6.30
C ASN A 125 -4.38 4.09 -6.48
N MET A 126 -5.26 3.80 -5.52
CA MET A 126 -6.66 4.24 -5.52
C MET A 126 -6.83 5.75 -5.42
N ARG A 127 -5.81 6.51 -4.99
CA ARG A 127 -5.86 7.98 -4.98
C ARG A 127 -5.36 8.58 -6.29
N VAL A 128 -4.32 8.01 -6.88
CA VAL A 128 -3.64 8.57 -8.06
C VAL A 128 -4.35 8.20 -9.37
N ILE A 129 -4.78 6.95 -9.51
CA ILE A 129 -5.41 6.45 -10.75
C ILE A 129 -6.72 7.18 -11.11
N PRO A 130 -7.64 7.50 -10.17
CA PRO A 130 -8.87 8.21 -10.53
C PRO A 130 -8.63 9.60 -11.15
N GLU A 131 -7.62 10.34 -10.68
CA GLU A 131 -7.29 11.66 -11.24
C GLU A 131 -6.77 11.53 -12.68
N GLN A 132 -5.92 10.55 -12.95
CA GLN A 132 -5.42 10.20 -14.28
C GLN A 132 -6.56 9.81 -15.23
N VAL A 133 -7.43 8.92 -14.76
CA VAL A 133 -8.63 8.47 -15.48
C VAL A 133 -9.55 9.63 -15.85
N GLN A 134 -9.83 10.54 -14.91
CA GLN A 134 -10.67 11.71 -15.15
C GLN A 134 -10.11 12.58 -16.29
N SER A 135 -8.78 12.75 -16.33
CA SER A 135 -8.10 13.53 -17.38
C SER A 135 -8.13 12.82 -18.73
N SER A 136 -8.02 11.49 -18.74
CA SER A 136 -8.00 10.67 -19.95
C SER A 136 -9.40 10.46 -20.56
N ILE A 137 -10.46 10.37 -19.74
CA ILE A 137 -11.86 10.29 -20.21
C ILE A 137 -12.26 11.51 -21.04
N ALA A 138 -11.62 12.67 -20.83
CA ALA A 138 -11.87 13.88 -21.61
C ALA A 138 -11.30 13.80 -23.05
N VAL A 139 -10.41 12.84 -23.32
CA VAL A 139 -9.81 12.62 -24.64
C VAL A 139 -10.50 11.44 -25.31
N PRO A 140 -11.18 11.63 -26.46
CA PRO A 140 -11.93 10.56 -27.11
C PRO A 140 -11.03 9.58 -27.87
N GLY A 141 -11.46 8.33 -27.93
CA GLY A 141 -10.93 7.32 -28.85
C GLY A 141 -9.58 6.74 -28.44
N GLU A 142 -8.84 6.21 -29.42
CA GLU A 142 -7.51 5.61 -29.23
C GLU A 142 -6.55 6.52 -28.45
N ALA A 143 -6.61 7.83 -28.69
CA ALA A 143 -5.75 8.81 -28.03
C ALA A 143 -5.99 8.88 -26.51
N GLY A 144 -7.24 8.76 -26.05
CA GLY A 144 -7.58 8.72 -24.63
C GLY A 144 -7.09 7.44 -23.96
N ILE A 145 -7.22 6.30 -24.65
CA ILE A 145 -6.68 5.02 -24.19
C ILE A 145 -5.15 5.04 -24.11
N ALA A 146 -4.48 5.63 -25.10
CA ALA A 146 -3.03 5.80 -25.10
C ALA A 146 -2.54 6.68 -23.96
N GLN A 147 -3.26 7.78 -23.68
CA GLN A 147 -2.96 8.65 -22.55
C GLN A 147 -3.12 7.90 -21.21
N LEU A 148 -4.25 7.22 -21.01
CA LEU A 148 -4.52 6.44 -19.81
C LEU A 148 -3.44 5.37 -19.57
N LEU A 149 -3.10 4.60 -20.62
CA LEU A 149 -2.01 3.63 -20.59
C LEU A 149 -0.69 4.28 -20.20
N GLY A 150 -0.33 5.41 -20.81
CA GLY A 150 0.91 6.13 -20.54
C GLY A 150 1.01 6.59 -19.08
N GLU A 151 -0.06 7.18 -18.56
CA GLU A 151 -0.15 7.69 -17.18
C GLU A 151 -0.05 6.57 -16.15
N MET A 152 -0.78 5.47 -16.37
CA MET A 152 -0.75 4.30 -15.48
C MET A 152 0.62 3.61 -15.50
N LEU A 153 1.21 3.41 -16.67
CA LEU A 153 2.52 2.76 -16.80
C LEU A 153 3.65 3.63 -16.23
N ALA A 154 3.58 4.95 -16.41
CA ALA A 154 4.54 5.89 -15.81
C ALA A 154 4.46 5.89 -14.27
N HIS A 155 3.25 5.82 -13.71
CA HIS A 155 3.05 5.68 -12.26
C HIS A 155 3.71 4.39 -11.72
N ILE A 156 3.50 3.27 -12.39
CA ILE A 156 4.13 1.98 -12.03
C ILE A 156 5.66 2.04 -12.13
N GLN A 157 6.21 2.63 -13.19
CA GLN A 157 7.65 2.82 -13.33
C GLN A 157 8.27 3.67 -12.21
N GLY A 158 7.52 4.62 -11.65
CA GLY A 158 7.93 5.42 -10.49
C GLY A 158 8.05 4.63 -9.19
N MET A 159 7.66 3.34 -9.18
CA MET A 159 7.60 2.50 -7.98
C MET A 159 8.34 1.15 -8.18
N PRO A 160 9.64 1.12 -8.54
CA PRO A 160 10.35 -0.11 -8.91
C PRO A 160 10.44 -1.13 -7.76
N ASP A 161 10.59 -0.66 -6.52
CA ASP A 161 10.60 -1.54 -5.34
C ASP A 161 9.28 -2.34 -5.22
N TRP A 162 8.15 -1.73 -5.62
CA TRP A 162 6.83 -2.36 -5.58
C TRP A 162 6.68 -3.47 -6.60
N VAL A 163 7.19 -3.27 -7.82
CA VAL A 163 7.20 -4.31 -8.86
C VAL A 163 7.97 -5.53 -8.36
N GLN A 164 9.12 -5.32 -7.71
CA GLN A 164 9.91 -6.40 -7.16
C GLN A 164 9.19 -7.18 -6.08
N LEU A 165 8.63 -6.44 -5.13
CA LEU A 165 7.89 -6.99 -4.02
C LEU A 165 6.69 -7.80 -4.51
N TYR A 166 5.87 -7.24 -5.42
CA TYR A 166 4.70 -7.91 -5.99
C TYR A 166 5.03 -9.30 -6.56
N PHE A 167 6.04 -9.40 -7.43
CA PHE A 167 6.41 -10.69 -8.01
C PHE A 167 6.94 -11.67 -6.98
N GLU A 168 7.70 -11.19 -6.00
CA GLU A 168 8.14 -12.07 -4.93
C GLU A 168 6.93 -12.65 -4.18
N PHE A 169 5.93 -11.84 -3.88
CA PHE A 169 4.72 -12.30 -3.18
C PHE A 169 3.90 -13.28 -4.00
N VAL A 170 3.75 -13.04 -5.31
CA VAL A 170 3.12 -14.01 -6.22
C VAL A 170 3.83 -15.37 -6.14
N THR A 171 5.16 -15.41 -6.05
CA THR A 171 5.90 -16.68 -5.90
C THR A 171 5.74 -17.36 -4.54
N GLN A 172 5.39 -16.60 -3.50
CA GLN A 172 5.11 -17.10 -2.15
C GLN A 172 3.67 -17.57 -1.96
N SER A 173 2.79 -17.39 -2.95
CA SER A 173 1.40 -17.90 -2.95
C SER A 173 1.27 -19.43 -2.85
N ARG A 174 2.40 -20.16 -2.87
CA ARG A 174 2.44 -21.60 -2.53
C ARG A 174 2.06 -21.87 -1.07
N GLU A 175 2.29 -20.90 -0.19
CA GLU A 175 1.89 -20.96 1.21
C GLU A 175 0.42 -20.58 1.30
N GLN A 176 -0.44 -21.47 1.82
CA GLN A 176 -1.89 -21.26 1.84
C GLN A 176 -2.28 -19.93 2.50
N GLU A 177 -1.61 -19.55 3.57
CA GLU A 177 -1.86 -18.28 4.26
C GLU A 177 -1.58 -17.06 3.37
N VAL A 178 -0.51 -17.10 2.56
CA VAL A 178 -0.18 -16.04 1.60
C VAL A 178 -1.15 -16.06 0.41
N GLN A 179 -1.56 -17.24 -0.04
CA GLN A 179 -2.56 -17.38 -1.09
C GLN A 179 -3.92 -16.78 -0.70
N GLU A 180 -4.42 -17.11 0.49
CA GLU A 180 -5.68 -16.59 1.04
C GLU A 180 -5.60 -15.07 1.19
N MET A 181 -4.47 -14.58 1.70
CA MET A 181 -4.21 -13.15 1.88
C MET A 181 -4.19 -12.36 0.56
N LEU A 182 -3.50 -12.87 -0.45
CA LEU A 182 -3.48 -12.27 -1.78
C LEU A 182 -4.87 -12.32 -2.42
N SER A 183 -5.55 -13.47 -2.34
CA SER A 183 -6.82 -13.71 -3.05
C SER A 183 -8.04 -13.04 -2.43
N THR A 184 -8.05 -12.71 -1.14
CA THR A 184 -9.27 -12.24 -0.46
C THR A 184 -9.34 -10.72 -0.31
N GLU A 185 -8.28 -10.04 0.12
CA GLU A 185 -8.38 -8.60 0.45
C GLU A 185 -7.65 -7.69 -0.53
N THR A 186 -6.52 -8.11 -1.07
CA THR A 186 -5.64 -7.24 -1.88
C THR A 186 -6.00 -7.35 -3.36
N TYR A 187 -6.02 -8.57 -3.90
CA TYR A 187 -6.30 -8.80 -5.31
C TYR A 187 -7.74 -8.47 -5.69
N GLN A 188 -8.73 -8.86 -4.86
CA GLN A 188 -10.15 -8.54 -5.11
C GLN A 188 -10.41 -7.04 -5.15
N LYS A 189 -9.83 -6.25 -4.24
CA LYS A 189 -9.97 -4.79 -4.24
C LYS A 189 -9.35 -4.17 -5.50
N GLY A 190 -8.16 -4.64 -5.91
CA GLY A 190 -7.50 -4.16 -7.13
C GLY A 190 -8.29 -4.50 -8.41
N LEU A 191 -8.81 -5.72 -8.50
CA LEU A 191 -9.59 -6.17 -9.64
C LEU A 191 -10.96 -5.49 -9.72
N ALA A 192 -11.67 -5.36 -8.59
CA ALA A 192 -12.92 -4.61 -8.51
C ALA A 192 -12.73 -3.16 -8.97
N ARG A 193 -11.61 -2.53 -8.59
CA ARG A 193 -11.30 -1.18 -9.03
C ARG A 193 -11.04 -1.08 -10.54
N SER A 194 -10.34 -2.06 -11.10
CA SER A 194 -10.10 -2.13 -12.55
C SER A 194 -11.40 -2.36 -13.32
N GLN A 195 -12.34 -3.10 -12.74
CA GLN A 195 -13.68 -3.28 -13.30
C GLN A 195 -14.49 -1.98 -13.26
N GLU A 196 -14.51 -1.26 -12.13
CA GLU A 196 -15.17 0.06 -12.03
C GLU A 196 -14.62 1.05 -13.06
N LEU A 197 -13.32 0.99 -13.36
CA LEU A 197 -12.71 1.79 -14.41
C LEU A 197 -13.22 1.42 -15.80
N ALA A 198 -13.29 0.13 -16.12
CA ALA A 198 -13.86 -0.33 -17.40
C ALA A 198 -15.32 0.14 -17.56
N GLU A 199 -16.13 0.00 -16.51
CA GLU A 199 -17.52 0.47 -16.48
C GLU A 199 -17.62 1.99 -16.70
N GLN A 200 -16.71 2.78 -16.11
CA GLN A 200 -16.65 4.23 -16.34
C GLN A 200 -16.30 4.56 -17.79
N LEU A 201 -15.32 3.88 -18.38
CA LEU A 201 -14.95 4.08 -19.78
C LEU A 201 -16.13 3.74 -20.72
N GLN A 202 -16.87 2.66 -20.44
CA GLN A 202 -18.08 2.29 -21.18
C GLN A 202 -19.18 3.34 -21.05
N ALA A 203 -19.46 3.81 -19.84
CA ALA A 203 -20.49 4.82 -19.58
C ALA A 203 -20.21 6.15 -20.29
N HIS A 204 -18.94 6.46 -20.55
CA HIS A 204 -18.52 7.65 -21.31
C HIS A 204 -18.34 7.38 -22.81
N GLY A 205 -18.67 6.19 -23.31
CA GLY A 205 -18.54 5.82 -24.72
C GLY A 205 -17.09 5.71 -25.21
N GLN A 206 -16.13 5.57 -24.31
CA GLN A 206 -14.70 5.47 -24.64
C GLN A 206 -14.30 4.07 -25.10
N ILE A 207 -14.98 3.04 -24.60
CA ILE A 207 -14.79 1.64 -25.01
C ILE A 207 -16.14 0.96 -25.24
N ASN A 208 -16.13 -0.18 -25.93
CA ASN A 208 -17.30 -0.96 -26.29
C ASN A 208 -18.14 -1.34 -25.06
N PRO A 209 -19.43 -0.92 -25.00
CA PRO A 209 -20.32 -1.21 -23.86
C PRO A 209 -20.76 -2.67 -23.77
N ASP A 210 -20.64 -3.45 -24.84
CA ASP A 210 -21.04 -4.87 -24.88
C ASP A 210 -19.97 -5.81 -24.34
N LEU A 211 -18.75 -5.31 -24.10
CA LEU A 211 -17.69 -6.09 -23.45
C LEU A 211 -17.99 -6.30 -21.97
N ASP A 212 -17.74 -7.51 -21.48
CA ASP A 212 -17.81 -7.79 -20.05
C ASP A 212 -16.70 -7.03 -19.30
N ALA A 213 -17.09 -6.09 -18.44
CA ALA A 213 -16.17 -5.21 -17.72
C ALA A 213 -15.18 -5.98 -16.82
N PHE A 214 -15.59 -7.12 -16.24
CA PHE A 214 -14.71 -7.97 -15.44
C PHE A 214 -13.66 -8.65 -16.31
N VAL A 215 -14.02 -9.07 -17.53
CA VAL A 215 -13.07 -9.62 -18.51
C VAL A 215 -12.09 -8.53 -18.97
N VAL A 216 -12.56 -7.31 -19.26
CA VAL A 216 -11.68 -6.18 -19.60
C VAL A 216 -10.70 -5.87 -18.47
N ALA A 217 -11.18 -5.82 -17.22
CA ALA A 217 -10.36 -5.59 -16.05
C ALA A 217 -9.30 -6.68 -15.83
N THR A 218 -9.69 -7.94 -16.00
CA THR A 218 -8.77 -9.09 -15.89
C THR A 218 -7.70 -9.05 -16.98
N PHE A 219 -8.11 -8.80 -18.22
CA PHE A 219 -7.21 -8.65 -19.36
C PHE A 219 -6.21 -7.51 -19.14
N TRP A 220 -6.69 -6.36 -18.69
CA TRP A 220 -5.87 -5.20 -18.35
C TRP A 220 -4.82 -5.53 -17.28
N THR A 221 -5.27 -6.15 -16.18
CA THR A 221 -4.39 -6.56 -15.08
C THR A 221 -3.31 -7.52 -15.57
N ALA A 222 -3.69 -8.52 -16.37
CA ALA A 222 -2.75 -9.49 -16.94
C ALA A 222 -1.73 -8.84 -17.90
N LEU A 223 -2.15 -7.87 -18.70
CA LEU A 223 -1.25 -7.10 -19.57
C LEU A 223 -0.22 -6.33 -18.74
N VAL A 224 -0.67 -5.61 -17.71
CA VAL A 224 0.21 -4.83 -16.82
C VAL A 224 1.21 -5.74 -16.10
N ASP A 225 0.74 -6.84 -15.52
CA ASP A 225 1.61 -7.83 -14.87
C ASP A 225 2.66 -8.40 -15.84
N GLY A 226 2.25 -8.75 -17.06
CA GLY A 226 3.16 -9.21 -18.11
C GLY A 226 4.22 -8.16 -18.47
N LEU A 227 3.81 -6.90 -18.65
CA LEU A 227 4.73 -5.80 -18.96
C LEU A 227 5.71 -5.54 -17.82
N MET A 228 5.24 -5.57 -16.57
CA MET A 228 6.09 -5.43 -15.38
C MET A 228 7.14 -6.55 -15.30
N LEU A 229 6.75 -7.80 -15.61
CA LEU A 229 7.66 -8.94 -15.65
C LEU A 229 8.72 -8.75 -16.74
N HIS A 230 8.30 -8.41 -17.96
CA HIS A 230 9.21 -8.19 -19.08
C HIS A 230 10.15 -7.01 -18.82
N TRP A 231 9.66 -5.91 -18.28
CA TRP A 231 10.46 -4.73 -17.91
C TRP A 231 11.51 -5.07 -16.86
N LYS A 232 11.15 -5.91 -15.88
CA LYS A 232 12.11 -6.36 -14.87
C LYS A 232 13.24 -7.24 -15.43
N ILE A 233 12.98 -7.96 -16.52
CA ILE A 233 13.98 -8.82 -17.18
C ILE A 233 14.88 -8.04 -18.14
N ASP A 234 14.33 -7.09 -18.89
CA ASP A 234 15.06 -6.33 -19.92
C ASP A 234 14.66 -4.84 -19.94
N PRO A 235 15.04 -4.04 -18.92
CA PRO A 235 14.50 -2.71 -18.70
C PRO A 235 14.66 -1.73 -19.86
N GLU A 236 15.71 -1.93 -20.67
CA GLU A 236 16.01 -1.07 -21.83
C GLU A 236 15.10 -1.38 -23.02
N ARG A 237 14.83 -2.66 -23.31
CA ARG A 237 14.05 -3.06 -24.49
C ARG A 237 12.55 -3.11 -24.24
N THR A 238 12.12 -3.33 -23.01
CA THR A 238 10.71 -3.51 -22.63
C THR A 238 10.21 -2.39 -21.72
N ASN A 239 10.59 -1.15 -22.02
CA ASN A 239 10.14 0.04 -21.29
C ASN A 239 8.62 0.26 -21.48
N PRO A 240 7.77 0.08 -20.44
CA PRO A 240 6.32 0.10 -20.62
C PRO A 240 5.78 1.46 -21.10
N THR A 241 6.29 2.57 -20.57
CA THR A 241 5.84 3.91 -20.98
C THR A 241 6.19 4.22 -22.44
N ALA A 242 7.35 3.77 -22.92
CA ALA A 242 7.71 3.90 -24.33
C ALA A 242 6.83 3.03 -25.25
N MET A 243 6.31 1.91 -24.73
CA MET A 243 5.43 0.99 -25.47
C MET A 243 3.95 1.41 -25.45
N ALA A 244 3.56 2.33 -24.57
CA ALA A 244 2.15 2.72 -24.34
C ALA A 244 1.38 3.06 -25.63
N PRO A 245 1.90 3.86 -26.58
CA PRO A 245 1.16 4.18 -27.81
C PRO A 245 0.90 2.95 -28.69
N ALA A 246 1.90 2.08 -28.85
CA ALA A 246 1.77 0.87 -29.67
C ALA A 246 0.83 -0.15 -29.01
N LEU A 247 0.89 -0.27 -27.67
CA LEU A 247 -0.05 -1.09 -26.91
C LEU A 247 -1.48 -0.55 -27.07
N ALA A 248 -1.68 0.76 -26.95
CA ALA A 248 -2.99 1.38 -27.13
C ALA A 248 -3.59 1.08 -28.50
N GLN A 249 -2.79 1.17 -29.55
CA GLN A 249 -3.22 0.83 -30.91
C GLN A 249 -3.66 -0.65 -31.02
N ILE A 250 -2.91 -1.57 -30.43
CA ILE A 250 -3.26 -3.00 -30.42
C ILE A 250 -4.58 -3.21 -29.67
N LEU A 251 -4.73 -2.59 -28.50
CA LEU A 251 -5.92 -2.72 -27.66
C LEU A 251 -7.14 -2.07 -28.30
N TRP A 252 -6.97 -0.92 -28.95
CA TRP A 252 -8.07 -0.14 -29.53
C TRP A 252 -8.89 -0.96 -30.52
N ASN A 253 -8.25 -1.78 -31.34
CA ASN A 253 -8.95 -2.65 -32.30
C ASN A 253 -9.94 -3.64 -31.65
N GLY A 254 -9.71 -4.01 -30.38
CA GLY A 254 -10.61 -4.86 -29.60
C GLY A 254 -11.52 -4.10 -28.63
N LEU A 255 -11.17 -2.87 -28.26
CA LEU A 255 -11.88 -2.06 -27.26
C LEU A 255 -12.78 -0.98 -27.87
N GLN A 256 -12.59 -0.60 -29.14
CA GLN A 256 -13.35 0.49 -29.76
C GLN A 256 -14.86 0.21 -29.75
N PRO A 257 -15.69 1.25 -29.56
CA PRO A 257 -17.14 1.12 -29.73
C PRO A 257 -17.48 0.55 -31.11
N THR A 258 -18.50 -0.29 -31.18
CA THR A 258 -19.05 -0.73 -32.46
C THR A 258 -19.86 0.38 -33.09
N ASP A 259 -19.61 0.67 -34.36
CA ASP A 259 -20.51 1.49 -35.17
C ASP A 259 -21.81 0.68 -35.37
N ASP A 260 -22.95 1.21 -34.90
CA ASP A 260 -24.29 0.71 -35.25
C ASP A 260 -24.58 0.87 -36.76
#